data_AF-A0A969NZ42-F1
#
_entry.id   AF-A0A969NZ42-F1
#
_cell.length_a   1.000
_cell.length_b   1.000
_cell.length_c   1.000
_cell.angle_alpha   90.00
_cell.angle_beta   90.00
_cell.angle_gamma   90.00
#
_symmetry.space_group_name_H-M   'P 1'
#
loop_
_entity.id
_entity.type
_entity.pdbx_description
1 polymer ?
#
loop_
_entity_poly.entity_id
_entity_poly.type
_entity_poly.pdbx_seq_one_letter_code
_entity_poly.pdbx_strand_id
1 'polypeptide(L)'
;MWSKYWNVQNLHAQYGIRIQYPHKYPDYFLQAQANGGIYAYLYPIESLGLFRKWFQTNYLPEKFPSYLKKKLNKFYSSLSSRIIN
;
A
#
# COMPACT_ATOMS: atom_id res chain seq x y z
N MET A 1 6.64 -3.98 3.38
CA MET A 1 5.25 -4.17 2.92
C MET A 1 4.59 -5.22 3.76
N TRP A 2 3.30 -5.05 4.06
CA TRP A 2 2.52 -5.98 4.90
C TRP A 2 2.49 -7.39 4.31
N SER A 3 2.29 -7.52 3.00
CA SER A 3 2.25 -8.81 2.32
C SER A 3 3.53 -9.65 2.49
N LYS A 4 4.69 -9.00 2.56
CA LYS A 4 5.97 -9.66 2.85
C LYS A 4 6.05 -10.10 4.32
N TYR A 5 5.66 -9.22 5.24
CA TYR A 5 5.63 -9.55 6.68
C TYR A 5 4.72 -10.76 6.94
N TRP A 6 3.54 -10.78 6.32
CA TRP A 6 2.60 -11.89 6.35
C TRP A 6 3.23 -13.23 5.99
N ASN A 7 3.97 -13.27 4.88
CA ASN A 7 4.60 -14.51 4.41
C ASN A 7 5.77 -14.93 5.32
N VAL A 8 6.64 -13.99 5.70
CA VAL A 8 7.82 -14.27 6.53
C VAL A 8 7.42 -14.78 7.92
N GLN A 9 6.35 -14.23 8.50
CA GLN A 9 5.85 -14.62 9.82
C GLN A 9 4.88 -15.81 9.77
N ASN A 10 4.68 -16.42 8.59
CA ASN A 10 3.77 -17.54 8.41
C ASN A 10 2.34 -17.29 8.93
N LEU A 11 1.84 -16.05 8.82
CA LEU A 11 0.59 -15.64 9.49
C LEU A 11 -0.65 -16.39 8.99
N HIS A 12 -0.57 -17.04 7.83
CA HIS A 12 -1.67 -17.86 7.34
C HIS A 12 -1.95 -19.07 8.22
N ALA A 13 -0.95 -19.59 8.94
CA ALA A 13 -1.15 -20.69 9.88
C ALA A 13 -1.98 -20.28 11.10
N GLN A 14 -1.93 -18.99 11.49
CA GLN A 14 -2.67 -18.47 12.64
C GLN A 14 -4.03 -17.88 12.26
N TYR A 15 -4.08 -17.07 11.19
CA TYR A 15 -5.27 -16.29 10.83
C TYR A 15 -6.03 -16.86 9.63
N GLY A 16 -5.49 -17.86 8.94
CA GLY A 16 -6.04 -18.40 7.69
C GLY A 16 -5.42 -17.76 6.44
N ILE A 17 -5.70 -18.33 5.27
CA ILE A 17 -5.08 -17.92 4.00
C ILE A 17 -5.67 -16.59 3.52
N ARG A 18 -4.81 -15.67 3.05
CA ARG A 18 -5.26 -14.46 2.33
C ARG A 18 -5.64 -14.81 0.89
N ILE A 19 -6.66 -14.17 0.36
CA ILE A 19 -7.11 -14.40 -1.03
C ILE A 19 -6.86 -13.16 -1.88
N GLN A 20 -6.71 -13.35 -3.20
CA GLN A 20 -6.69 -12.24 -4.15
C GLN A 20 -8.09 -12.00 -4.69
N TYR A 21 -8.47 -10.74 -4.79
CA TYR A 21 -9.76 -10.34 -5.33
C TYR A 21 -9.57 -9.25 -6.39
N PRO A 22 -10.24 -9.32 -7.55
CA PRO A 22 -10.18 -8.27 -8.56
C PRO A 22 -10.58 -6.92 -7.96
N HIS A 23 -9.71 -5.92 -8.12
CA HIS A 23 -10.05 -4.56 -7.70
C HIS A 23 -10.68 -3.81 -8.88
N LYS A 24 -11.75 -3.07 -8.62
CA LYS A 24 -12.42 -2.23 -9.61
C LYS A 24 -12.55 -0.81 -9.09
N TYR A 25 -11.87 0.12 -9.74
CA TYR A 25 -12.08 1.55 -9.54
C TYR A 25 -13.32 2.01 -10.32
N PRO A 26 -14.09 2.99 -9.82
CA PRO A 26 -15.14 3.63 -10.61
C PRO A 26 -14.55 4.34 -11.83
N ASP A 27 -15.30 4.39 -12.94
CA ASP A 27 -14.77 4.79 -14.26
C ASP A 27 -14.26 6.25 -14.31
N TYR A 28 -14.74 7.12 -13.43
CA TYR A 28 -14.30 8.51 -13.33
C TYR A 28 -12.98 8.70 -12.55
N PHE A 29 -12.41 7.64 -11.98
CA PHE A 29 -11.07 7.69 -11.39
C PHE A 29 -10.01 7.48 -12.46
N LEU A 30 -8.91 8.22 -12.39
CA LEU A 30 -7.76 8.03 -13.29
C LEU A 30 -7.23 6.59 -13.27
N GLN A 31 -7.33 5.94 -12.12
CA GLN A 31 -6.90 4.55 -11.90
C GLN A 31 -7.79 3.52 -12.60
N ALA A 32 -8.96 3.90 -13.12
CA ALA A 32 -9.85 3.01 -13.85
C ALA A 32 -9.21 2.43 -15.11
N GLN A 33 -8.20 3.09 -15.69
CA GLN A 33 -7.38 2.55 -16.78
C GLN A 33 -6.69 1.22 -16.43
N ALA A 34 -6.50 0.93 -15.15
CA ALA A 34 -5.91 -0.31 -14.67
C ALA A 34 -6.94 -1.40 -14.33
N ASN A 35 -8.25 -1.12 -14.44
CA ASN A 35 -9.30 -2.10 -14.20
C ASN A 35 -9.10 -3.34 -15.09
N GLY A 36 -9.35 -4.54 -14.54
CA GLY A 36 -9.11 -5.82 -15.21
C GLY A 36 -7.70 -6.38 -15.06
N GLY A 37 -6.71 -5.56 -14.66
CA GLY A 37 -5.32 -6.00 -14.41
C GLY A 37 -4.89 -5.94 -12.93
N ILE A 38 -5.75 -5.43 -12.04
CA ILE A 38 -5.39 -5.15 -10.65
C ILE A 38 -6.12 -6.05 -9.67
N TYR A 39 -5.38 -6.50 -8.65
CA TYR A 39 -5.86 -7.41 -7.61
C TYR A 39 -5.45 -6.89 -6.24
N ALA A 40 -6.36 -7.00 -5.28
CA ALA A 40 -6.10 -6.70 -3.88
C ALA A 40 -6.01 -8.01 -3.09
N TYR A 41 -5.11 -8.06 -2.11
CA TYR A 41 -5.13 -9.12 -1.10
C TYR A 41 -6.19 -8.80 -0.05
N LEU A 42 -7.13 -9.71 0.14
CA LEU A 42 -8.07 -9.70 1.25
C LEU A 42 -7.50 -10.56 2.37
N TYR A 43 -7.39 -9.97 3.55
CA TYR A 43 -6.85 -10.62 4.74
C TYR A 43 -7.99 -10.96 5.71
N PRO A 44 -7.89 -12.08 6.46
CA PRO A 44 -8.82 -12.40 7.55
C PRO A 44 -8.97 -11.24 8.53
N ILE A 45 -10.21 -10.97 8.97
CA ILE A 45 -10.55 -9.81 9.82
C ILE A 45 -9.83 -9.87 11.18
N GLU A 46 -9.59 -11.07 11.67
CA GLU A 46 -8.88 -11.40 12.90
C GLU A 46 -7.43 -10.87 12.88
N SER A 47 -6.85 -10.71 11.69
CA SER A 47 -5.49 -10.17 11.53
C SER A 47 -5.41 -8.64 11.62
N LEU A 48 -6.55 -7.93 11.69
CA LEU A 48 -6.59 -6.46 11.66
C LEU A 48 -5.84 -5.82 12.83
N GLY A 49 -5.94 -6.39 14.03
CA GLY A 49 -5.21 -5.92 15.21
C GLY A 49 -3.69 -6.00 15.02
N LEU A 50 -3.21 -7.12 14.48
CA LEU A 50 -1.80 -7.32 14.17
C LEU A 50 -1.31 -6.37 13.07
N PHE A 51 -2.12 -6.18 12.02
CA PHE A 51 -1.80 -5.21 10.96
C PHE A 51 -1.62 -3.80 11.53
N ARG A 52 -2.54 -3.33 12.38
CA ARG A 52 -2.45 -2.00 12.99
C ARG A 52 -1.18 -1.84 13.82
N LYS A 53 -0.86 -2.84 14.65
CA LYS A 53 0.38 -2.86 15.44
C LYS A 53 1.61 -2.79 14.52
N TRP A 54 1.72 -3.70 13.55
CA TRP A 54 2.82 -3.72 12.58
C TRP A 54 2.94 -2.41 11.81
N PHE A 55 1.83 -1.81 11.40
CA PHE A 55 1.83 -0.55 10.68
C PHE A 55 2.47 0.55 11.53
N GLN A 56 2.09 0.65 12.80
CA GLN A 56 2.63 1.63 13.73
C GLN A 56 4.09 1.37 14.10
N THR A 57 4.45 0.12 14.40
CA THR A 57 5.78 -0.21 14.93
C THR A 57 6.84 -0.42 13.87
N ASN A 58 6.45 -0.67 12.61
CA ASN A 58 7.40 -0.98 11.53
C ASN A 58 7.21 -0.07 10.31
N TYR A 59 6.00 0.00 9.75
CA TYR A 59 5.82 0.74 8.50
C TYR A 59 6.04 2.25 8.68
N LEU A 60 5.41 2.84 9.71
CA LEU A 60 5.54 4.27 10.00
C LEU A 60 6.98 4.70 10.30
N PRO A 61 7.77 4.03 11.16
CA PRO A 61 9.15 4.46 11.40
C PRO A 61 10.09 4.13 10.23
N GLU A 62 9.95 2.97 9.59
CA GLU A 62 10.98 2.49 8.66
C GLU A 62 10.72 2.86 7.18
N LYS A 63 9.45 2.95 6.77
CA LYS A 63 9.07 3.05 5.35
C LYS A 63 8.41 4.39 5.01
N PHE A 64 7.61 4.92 5.91
CA PHE A 64 6.87 6.15 5.68
C PHE A 64 7.76 7.39 5.45
N PRO A 65 8.89 7.61 6.17
CA PRO A 65 9.72 8.79 5.94
C PRO A 65 10.33 8.80 4.53
N SER A 66 10.77 7.63 4.04
CA SER A 66 11.27 7.48 2.67
C SER A 66 10.19 7.77 1.62
N TYR A 67 8.97 7.27 1.85
CA TYR A 67 7.83 7.55 0.98
C TYR A 67 7.52 9.06 0.92
N LEU A 68 7.44 9.73 2.07
CA LEU A 68 7.20 11.17 2.14
C LEU A 68 8.29 11.96 1.42
N LYS A 69 9.57 11.66 1.68
CA LYS A 69 10.70 12.31 1.00
C LYS A 69 10.58 12.21 -0.53
N LYS A 70 10.24 11.03 -1.05
CA LYS A 70 10.02 10.85 -2.50
C LYS A 70 8.87 11.69 -3.04
N LYS A 71 7.76 11.78 -2.30
CA LYS A 71 6.61 12.59 -2.69
C LYS A 71 6.93 14.08 -2.68
N LEU A 72 7.62 14.56 -1.64
CA LEU A 72 8.07 15.95 -1.53
C LEU A 72 9.02 16.32 -2.66
N ASN A 73 10.02 15.48 -2.95
CA ASN A 73 10.94 15.73 -4.05
C ASN A 73 10.20 15.85 -5.39
N LYS A 74 9.26 14.95 -5.67
CA LYS A 74 8.44 15.03 -6.90
C LYS A 74 7.64 16.32 -6.96
N PHE A 75 7.07 16.75 -5.84
CA PHE A 75 6.34 18.01 -5.74
C PHE A 75 7.24 19.22 -6.03
N TYR A 76 8.42 19.32 -5.39
CA TYR A 76 9.35 20.43 -5.62
C TYR A 76 9.88 20.46 -7.06
N SER A 77 10.21 19.31 -7.66
CA SER A 77 10.59 19.25 -9.08
C SER A 77 9.47 19.72 -10.01
N SER A 78 8.21 19.39 -9.69
CA SER A 78 7.05 19.87 -10.45
C SER A 78 6.78 21.35 -10.26
N LEU A 79 7.14 21.95 -9.12
CA LEU A 79 7.01 23.40 -8.91
C LEU A 79 8.09 24.17 -9.65
N SER A 80 9.34 23.73 -9.53
CA SER A 80 10.49 24.39 -10.17
C SER A 80 10.35 24.42 -11.70
N SER A 81 9.87 23.34 -12.30
CA SER A 81 9.58 23.28 -13.75
C SER A 81 8.45 24.20 -14.23
N ARG A 82 7.60 24.68 -13.32
CA ARG A 82 6.51 25.64 -13.64
C ARG A 82 6.88 27.10 -13.40
N ILE A 83 7.93 27.38 -12.64
CA ILE A 83 8.41 28.75 -12.34
C ILE A 83 9.48 29.20 -13.36
N ILE A 84 10.15 28.25 -14.01
CA ILE A 84 11.24 28.51 -14.97
C ILE A 84 10.74 28.60 -16.43
N ASN A 85 9.44 28.37 -16.67
CA ASN A 85 8.75 28.61 -17.95
C ASN A 85 7.73 29.75 -17.77
#